data_AF-A0A8J7R8C8-F1
#
_entry.id   AF-A0A8J7R8C8-F1
#
_cell.length_a   1.000
_cell.length_b   1.000
_cell.length_c   1.000
_cell.angle_alpha   90.00
_cell.angle_beta   90.00
_cell.angle_gamma   90.00
#
_symmetry.space_group_name_H-M   'P 1'
#
loop_
_entity.id
_entity.type
_entity.pdbx_description
1 polymer ?
#
loop_
_entity_poly.entity_id
_entity_poly.type
_entity_poly.pdbx_seq_one_letter_code
_entity_poly.pdbx_strand_id
1 'polypeptide(L)'
;MDQSALEQIKQYQQEVEEHHRAATYEIWAYYHEPEVSKYESSPHDQQFKQAAAYIDMAITKVGAPGDEWKDRDVSIDWLSRRDWSRHMAADLFYGVALELIVSAVHLKLDPRDYLTYMSIEGGKTPYINDSEEILKGDLRRDISEDHVDEIEGTLKLVRKKRNNLAHLGHHYQGSPNYSILFVTVAGYLIDRYADTTVIPELETMADYLDQLEQDKSDSEIYPELSVDFRPVSSD
;
A
#
# COMPACT_ATOMS: atom_id res chain seq x y z
N MET A 1 14.88 -21.70 29.31
CA MET A 1 14.00 -22.76 28.73
C MET A 1 13.53 -22.20 27.40
N ASP A 2 13.95 -22.81 26.31
CA ASP A 2 13.56 -22.41 24.94
C ASP A 2 12.07 -22.69 24.77
N GLN A 3 11.28 -21.65 24.53
CA GLN A 3 9.91 -21.79 24.06
C GLN A 3 10.01 -22.41 22.66
N SER A 4 9.30 -23.50 22.39
CA SER A 4 9.43 -24.12 21.07
C SER A 4 9.00 -23.12 20.00
N ALA A 5 9.70 -23.06 18.86
CA ALA A 5 9.38 -22.11 17.78
C ALA A 5 7.90 -22.16 17.35
N LEU A 6 7.26 -23.32 17.50
CA LEU A 6 5.83 -23.50 17.24
C LEU A 6 4.92 -22.76 18.24
N GLU A 7 5.30 -22.73 19.52
CA GLU A 7 4.56 -21.98 20.55
C GLU A 7 4.70 -20.47 20.34
N GLN A 8 5.89 -20.00 19.93
CA GLN A 8 6.09 -18.60 19.55
C GLN A 8 5.24 -18.21 18.34
N ILE A 9 5.20 -19.04 17.28
CA ILE A 9 4.35 -18.79 16.11
C ILE A 9 2.88 -18.71 16.49
N LYS A 10 2.40 -19.62 17.35
CA LYS A 10 1.00 -19.59 17.83
C LYS A 10 0.69 -18.34 18.64
N GLN A 11 1.63 -17.89 19.46
CA GLN A 11 1.49 -16.65 20.21
C GLN A 11 1.39 -15.45 19.27
N TYR A 12 2.28 -15.34 18.27
CA TYR A 12 2.20 -14.27 17.27
C TYR A 12 0.88 -14.31 16.47
N GLN A 13 0.37 -15.50 16.15
CA GLN A 13 -0.94 -15.63 15.49
C GLN A 13 -2.07 -15.07 16.35
N GLN A 14 -2.07 -15.36 17.65
CA GLN A 14 -3.06 -14.82 18.59
C GLN A 14 -2.92 -13.30 18.73
N GLU A 15 -1.70 -12.78 18.85
CA GLU A 15 -1.45 -11.34 18.88
C GLU A 15 -1.98 -10.65 17.62
N VAL A 16 -1.76 -11.23 16.43
CA VAL A 16 -2.31 -10.69 15.17
C VAL A 16 -3.84 -10.70 15.16
N GLU A 17 -4.47 -11.77 15.64
CA GLU A 17 -5.94 -11.84 15.74
C GLU A 17 -6.51 -10.79 16.71
N GLU A 18 -5.84 -10.57 17.85
CA GLU A 18 -6.21 -9.55 18.83
C GLU A 18 -6.05 -8.14 18.27
N HIS A 19 -4.92 -7.85 17.61
CA HIS A 19 -4.68 -6.58 16.94
C HIS A 19 -5.71 -6.31 15.83
N HIS A 20 -6.07 -7.33 15.04
CA HIS A 20 -7.09 -7.17 14.00
C HIS A 20 -8.45 -6.79 14.60
N ARG A 21 -8.87 -7.45 15.69
CA ARG A 21 -10.12 -7.11 16.38
C ARG A 21 -10.10 -5.71 16.98
N ALA A 22 -8.97 -5.30 17.56
CA ALA A 22 -8.80 -3.96 18.11
C ALA A 22 -8.93 -2.88 17.01
N ALA A 23 -8.23 -3.05 15.88
CA ALA A 23 -8.30 -2.12 14.76
C ALA A 23 -9.72 -2.00 14.17
N THR A 24 -10.43 -3.13 14.04
CA THR A 24 -11.84 -3.14 13.64
C THR A 24 -12.72 -2.37 14.62
N TYR A 25 -12.50 -2.54 15.92
CA TYR A 25 -13.25 -1.82 16.95
C TYR A 25 -12.94 -0.31 16.92
N GLU A 26 -11.69 0.08 16.71
CA GLU A 26 -11.28 1.48 16.57
C GLU A 26 -11.99 2.18 15.40
N ILE A 27 -12.06 1.52 14.23
CA ILE A 27 -12.83 2.03 13.09
C ILE A 27 -14.29 2.20 13.49
N TRP A 28 -14.91 1.18 14.08
CA TRP A 28 -16.32 1.24 14.46
C TRP A 28 -16.59 2.35 15.49
N ALA A 29 -15.76 2.44 16.53
CA ALA A 29 -15.87 3.41 17.61
C ALA A 29 -15.74 4.84 17.09
N TYR A 30 -14.80 5.11 16.17
CA TYR A 30 -14.63 6.45 15.60
C TYR A 30 -15.93 7.01 14.99
N TYR A 31 -16.70 6.18 14.26
CA TYR A 31 -17.93 6.61 13.60
C TYR A 31 -19.19 6.52 14.49
N HIS A 32 -19.16 5.77 15.58
CA HIS A 32 -20.31 5.59 16.48
C HIS A 32 -20.17 6.31 17.84
N GLU A 33 -18.98 6.77 18.20
CA GLU A 33 -18.66 7.44 19.47
C GLU A 33 -18.05 8.84 19.22
N PRO A 34 -18.88 9.86 18.89
CA PRO A 34 -18.43 11.18 18.43
C PRO A 34 -17.58 11.97 19.44
N GLU A 35 -17.70 11.65 20.73
CA GLU A 35 -16.98 12.34 21.80
C GLU A 35 -15.51 11.90 21.92
N VAL A 36 -15.19 10.69 21.44
CA VAL A 36 -13.83 10.13 21.44
C VAL A 36 -13.11 10.51 20.15
N SER A 37 -13.80 10.47 19.01
CA SER A 37 -13.22 10.73 17.68
C SER A 37 -12.75 12.16 17.44
N LYS A 38 -13.21 13.15 18.21
CA LYS A 38 -12.82 14.56 18.06
C LYS A 38 -11.33 14.86 18.33
N TYR A 39 -10.61 13.93 18.93
CA TYR A 39 -9.17 14.07 19.25
C TYR A 39 -8.27 13.16 18.41
N GLU A 40 -8.85 12.33 17.54
CA GLU A 40 -8.13 11.31 16.78
C GLU A 40 -8.17 11.64 15.28
N SER A 41 -7.15 11.20 14.54
CA SER A 41 -7.22 11.21 13.08
C SER A 41 -8.27 10.22 12.60
N SER A 42 -8.98 10.52 11.51
CA SER A 42 -9.96 9.60 10.94
C SER A 42 -9.30 8.26 10.56
N PRO A 43 -9.99 7.11 10.71
CA PRO A 43 -9.38 5.81 10.44
C PRO A 43 -8.94 5.64 8.99
N HIS A 44 -9.62 6.27 8.02
CA HIS A 44 -9.15 6.27 6.63
C HIS A 44 -7.85 7.07 6.46
N ASP A 45 -7.70 8.20 7.16
CA ASP A 45 -6.47 9.01 7.12
C ASP A 45 -5.28 8.30 7.80
N GLN A 46 -5.55 7.55 8.87
CA GLN A 46 -4.54 6.66 9.47
C GLN A 46 -4.09 5.56 8.50
N GLN A 47 -5.03 4.96 7.74
CA GLN A 47 -4.70 3.97 6.71
C GLN A 47 -3.86 4.59 5.57
N PHE A 48 -4.15 5.82 5.14
CA PHE A 48 -3.32 6.53 4.15
C PHE A 48 -1.90 6.78 4.65
N LYS A 49 -1.73 7.25 5.90
CA LYS A 49 -0.41 7.43 6.53
C LYS A 49 0.37 6.12 6.62
N GLN A 50 -0.30 5.03 7.02
CA GLN A 50 0.31 3.71 7.09
C GLN A 50 0.72 3.19 5.70
N ALA A 51 -0.10 3.40 4.68
CA ALA A 51 0.23 3.04 3.31
C ALA A 51 1.44 3.84 2.79
N ALA A 52 1.49 5.14 3.07
CA ALA A 52 2.62 5.99 2.70
C ALA A 52 3.92 5.51 3.36
N ALA A 53 3.88 5.17 4.64
CA ALA A 53 5.01 4.58 5.35
C ALA A 53 5.47 3.23 4.75
N TYR A 54 4.55 2.38 4.29
CA TYR A 54 4.94 1.13 3.61
C TYR A 54 5.62 1.36 2.27
N ILE A 55 5.17 2.35 1.51
CA ILE A 55 5.81 2.72 0.24
C ILE A 55 7.19 3.32 0.51
N ASP A 56 7.32 4.20 1.50
CA ASP A 56 8.63 4.72 1.94
C ASP A 56 9.56 3.56 2.32
N MET A 57 9.09 2.61 3.13
CA MET A 57 9.90 1.43 3.49
C MET A 57 10.31 0.60 2.25
N ALA A 58 9.43 0.47 1.26
CA ALA A 58 9.73 -0.22 0.01
C ALA A 58 10.83 0.50 -0.78
N ILE A 59 10.80 1.83 -0.83
CA ILE A 59 11.76 2.68 -1.54
C ILE A 59 13.10 2.73 -0.79
N THR A 60 13.07 3.17 0.48
CA THR A 60 14.26 3.59 1.23
C THR A 60 15.00 2.43 1.89
N LYS A 61 14.28 1.44 2.44
CA LYS A 61 14.90 0.35 3.24
C LYS A 61 15.09 -0.93 2.47
N VAL A 62 14.27 -1.15 1.44
CA VAL A 62 14.25 -2.39 0.68
C VAL A 62 14.76 -2.15 -0.75
N GLY A 63 14.35 -1.06 -1.40
CA GLY A 63 14.66 -0.74 -2.80
C GLY A 63 16.02 -0.06 -3.04
N ALA A 64 16.66 0.52 -2.02
CA ALA A 64 17.90 1.26 -2.18
C ALA A 64 19.08 0.38 -2.66
N PRO A 65 19.75 0.72 -3.77
CA PRO A 65 21.03 0.14 -4.15
C PRO A 65 22.10 0.54 -3.12
N GLY A 66 22.78 -0.44 -2.51
CA GLY A 66 23.90 -0.18 -1.60
C GLY A 66 23.60 -0.29 -0.11
N ASP A 67 22.34 -0.45 0.30
CA ASP A 67 22.02 -0.44 1.73
C ASP A 67 22.48 -1.72 2.46
N GLU A 68 23.26 -1.54 3.52
CA GLU A 68 23.92 -2.59 4.29
C GLU A 68 22.95 -3.32 5.23
N TRP A 69 21.99 -4.06 4.68
CA TRP A 69 21.31 -5.14 5.42
C TRP A 69 22.22 -6.33 5.78
N LYS A 70 23.54 -6.16 5.61
CA LYS A 70 24.54 -7.19 5.92
C LYS A 70 24.71 -7.44 7.42
N ASP A 71 24.30 -6.49 8.29
CA ASP A 71 24.68 -6.53 9.71
C ASP A 71 23.54 -6.82 10.69
N ARG A 72 22.33 -7.16 10.23
CA ARG A 72 21.31 -7.75 11.12
C ARG A 72 21.47 -9.26 11.13
N ASP A 73 22.22 -9.73 12.11
CA ASP A 73 22.40 -11.13 12.49
C ASP A 73 21.09 -11.70 13.04
N VAL A 74 20.09 -11.87 12.17
CA VAL A 74 18.85 -12.61 12.48
C VAL A 74 19.13 -14.06 12.15
N SER A 75 19.64 -14.79 13.14
CA SER A 75 19.89 -16.23 13.08
C SER A 75 18.57 -17.01 12.97
N ILE A 76 17.99 -17.05 11.77
CA ILE A 76 16.90 -17.97 11.41
C ILE A 76 17.30 -18.67 10.12
N ASP A 77 18.00 -19.79 10.29
CA ASP A 77 18.79 -20.51 9.28
C ASP A 77 17.96 -21.18 8.15
N TRP A 78 16.62 -21.03 8.15
CA TRP A 78 15.76 -21.50 7.05
C TRP A 78 15.29 -20.38 6.10
N LEU A 79 15.47 -19.10 6.48
CA LEU A 79 15.30 -17.92 5.62
C LEU A 79 16.60 -17.52 4.89
N SER A 80 17.70 -18.26 5.12
CA SER A 80 19.02 -18.04 4.51
C SER A 80 19.10 -18.37 3.01
N ARG A 81 17.97 -18.64 2.33
CA ARG A 81 17.84 -18.60 0.86
C ARG A 81 17.83 -17.14 0.38
N ARG A 82 18.90 -16.41 0.68
CA ARG A 82 19.05 -14.95 0.79
C ARG A 82 19.06 -14.15 -0.53
N ASP A 83 18.63 -14.72 -1.65
CA ASP A 83 18.45 -14.04 -2.96
C ASP A 83 16.97 -13.85 -3.34
N TRP A 84 16.06 -14.05 -2.39
CA TRP A 84 14.64 -13.74 -2.53
C TRP A 84 14.52 -12.21 -2.46
N SER A 85 14.79 -11.63 -3.62
CA SER A 85 15.36 -10.31 -3.84
C SER A 85 14.59 -9.19 -3.14
N ARG A 86 15.32 -8.13 -2.77
CA ARG A 86 14.80 -6.81 -2.37
C ARG A 86 13.52 -6.41 -3.13
N HIS A 87 13.49 -6.63 -4.45
CA HIS A 87 12.33 -6.35 -5.29
C HIS A 87 11.06 -7.13 -4.90
N MET A 88 11.18 -8.39 -4.48
CA MET A 88 10.04 -9.18 -3.99
C MET A 88 9.49 -8.63 -2.68
N ALA A 89 10.36 -8.20 -1.76
CA ALA A 89 9.94 -7.58 -0.51
C ALA A 89 9.29 -6.21 -0.77
N ALA A 90 9.83 -5.41 -1.69
CA ALA A 90 9.23 -4.15 -2.13
C ALA A 90 7.84 -4.39 -2.77
N ASP A 91 7.69 -5.40 -3.62
CA ASP A 91 6.41 -5.78 -4.24
C ASP A 91 5.35 -6.18 -3.19
N LEU A 92 5.75 -6.79 -2.06
CA LEU A 92 4.84 -7.06 -0.95
C LEU A 92 4.37 -5.78 -0.28
N PHE A 93 5.29 -4.84 0.00
CA PHE A 93 4.94 -3.55 0.58
C PHE A 93 4.05 -2.72 -0.34
N TYR A 94 4.34 -2.68 -1.65
CA TYR A 94 3.46 -2.03 -2.64
C TYR A 94 2.07 -2.67 -2.67
N GLY A 95 1.99 -4.00 -2.61
CA GLY A 95 0.73 -4.74 -2.55
C GLY A 95 -0.11 -4.40 -1.34
N VAL A 96 0.49 -4.44 -0.16
CA VAL A 96 -0.21 -4.11 1.09
C VAL A 96 -0.62 -2.63 1.09
N ALA A 97 0.26 -1.72 0.66
CA ALA A 97 -0.02 -0.29 0.62
C ALA A 97 -1.21 0.04 -0.28
N LEU A 98 -1.28 -0.50 -1.49
CA LEU A 98 -2.40 -0.23 -2.40
C LEU A 98 -3.72 -0.82 -1.90
N GLU A 99 -3.69 -1.99 -1.24
CA GLU A 99 -4.90 -2.53 -0.63
C GLU A 99 -5.42 -1.65 0.53
N LEU A 100 -4.50 -1.11 1.34
CA LEU A 100 -4.84 -0.13 2.37
C LEU A 100 -5.40 1.16 1.77
N ILE A 101 -4.78 1.69 0.71
CA ILE A 101 -5.25 2.90 0.01
C ILE A 101 -6.67 2.70 -0.51
N VAL A 102 -6.93 1.61 -1.25
CA VAL A 102 -8.26 1.35 -1.83
C VAL A 102 -9.31 1.15 -0.73
N SER A 103 -8.96 0.43 0.34
CA SER A 103 -9.83 0.29 1.52
C SER A 103 -10.12 1.64 2.18
N ALA A 104 -9.11 2.49 2.35
CA ALA A 104 -9.24 3.82 2.95
C ALA A 104 -10.12 4.75 2.09
N VAL A 105 -10.00 4.68 0.76
CA VAL A 105 -10.89 5.43 -0.15
C VAL A 105 -12.34 5.02 0.05
N HIS A 106 -12.65 3.72 0.10
CA HIS A 106 -14.02 3.26 0.35
C HIS A 106 -14.52 3.78 1.70
N LEU A 107 -13.73 3.62 2.76
CA LEU A 107 -14.09 4.10 4.10
C LEU A 107 -14.33 5.63 4.14
N LYS A 108 -13.59 6.41 3.34
CA LYS A 108 -13.77 7.86 3.22
C LYS A 108 -15.03 8.24 2.43
N LEU A 109 -15.25 7.60 1.28
CA LEU A 109 -16.30 7.98 0.33
C LEU A 109 -17.68 7.45 0.72
N ASP A 110 -17.75 6.24 1.27
CA ASP A 110 -18.99 5.62 1.75
C ASP A 110 -18.78 4.91 3.11
N PRO A 111 -18.55 5.67 4.20
CA PRO A 111 -18.35 5.10 5.52
C PRO A 111 -19.56 4.30 6.00
N ARG A 112 -20.77 4.65 5.54
CA ARG A 112 -21.99 3.97 5.97
C ARG A 112 -22.08 2.57 5.39
N ASP A 113 -21.82 2.41 4.10
CA ASP A 113 -21.79 1.09 3.46
C ASP A 113 -20.68 0.24 4.06
N TYR A 114 -19.47 0.80 4.18
CA TYR A 114 -18.30 0.13 4.76
C TYR A 114 -18.59 -0.43 6.17
N LEU A 115 -19.14 0.40 7.06
CA LEU A 115 -19.48 0.00 8.43
C LEU A 115 -20.65 -1.00 8.49
N THR A 116 -21.59 -0.89 7.56
CA THR A 116 -22.71 -1.84 7.45
C THR A 116 -22.18 -3.22 7.10
N TYR A 117 -21.26 -3.31 6.13
CA TYR A 117 -20.58 -4.55 5.79
C TYR A 117 -19.83 -5.13 6.99
N MET A 118 -19.03 -4.32 7.70
CA MET A 118 -18.32 -4.76 8.90
C MET A 118 -19.26 -5.32 9.96
N SER A 119 -20.42 -4.69 10.17
CA SER A 119 -21.42 -5.17 11.12
C SER A 119 -22.02 -6.52 10.72
N ILE A 120 -22.22 -6.77 9.42
CA ILE A 120 -22.81 -8.01 8.91
C ILE A 120 -21.79 -9.16 8.92
N GLU A 121 -20.53 -8.87 8.54
CA GLU A 121 -19.47 -9.86 8.36
C GLU A 121 -18.62 -10.10 9.62
N GLY A 122 -19.10 -9.66 10.78
CA GLY A 122 -18.47 -9.93 12.07
C GLY A 122 -17.15 -9.19 12.27
N GLY A 123 -17.06 -7.96 11.79
CA GLY A 123 -15.90 -7.09 11.95
C GLY A 123 -14.88 -7.15 10.81
N LYS A 124 -15.16 -7.91 9.75
CA LYS A 124 -14.31 -7.94 8.55
C LYS A 124 -14.54 -6.69 7.71
N THR A 125 -13.46 -6.16 7.14
CA THR A 125 -13.54 -5.07 6.17
C THR A 125 -14.12 -5.56 4.83
N PRO A 126 -14.73 -4.68 4.02
CA PRO A 126 -15.16 -5.01 2.66
C PRO A 126 -14.06 -5.67 1.82
N TYR A 127 -14.46 -6.49 0.85
CA TYR A 127 -13.49 -7.07 -0.06
C TYR A 127 -12.83 -5.98 -0.90
N ILE A 128 -11.57 -6.21 -1.27
CA ILE A 128 -10.81 -5.26 -2.06
C ILE A 128 -11.48 -4.93 -3.40
N ASN A 129 -12.14 -5.90 -4.04
CA ASN A 129 -12.86 -5.69 -5.29
C ASN A 129 -14.03 -4.73 -5.12
N ASP A 130 -14.78 -4.86 -4.02
CA ASP A 130 -15.92 -3.99 -3.75
C ASP A 130 -15.45 -2.55 -3.51
N SER A 131 -14.35 -2.41 -2.77
CA SER A 131 -13.71 -1.10 -2.52
C SER A 131 -13.11 -0.48 -3.79
N GLU A 132 -12.59 -1.30 -4.71
CA GLU A 132 -12.09 -0.88 -6.02
C GLU A 132 -13.20 -0.32 -6.92
N GLU A 133 -14.42 -0.87 -6.86
CA GLU A 133 -15.57 -0.32 -7.59
C GLU A 133 -15.98 1.06 -7.07
N ILE A 134 -15.92 1.28 -5.75
CA ILE A 134 -16.16 2.60 -5.15
C ILE A 134 -15.13 3.62 -5.63
N LEU A 135 -13.84 3.26 -5.61
CA LEU A 135 -12.76 4.09 -6.14
C LEU A 135 -12.99 4.45 -7.62
N LYS A 136 -13.27 3.47 -8.48
CA LYS A 136 -13.50 3.71 -9.91
C LYS A 136 -14.73 4.60 -10.15
N GLY A 137 -15.80 4.37 -9.40
CA GLY A 137 -17.02 5.17 -9.49
C GLY A 137 -16.79 6.65 -9.16
N ASP A 138 -15.87 6.94 -8.26
CA ASP A 138 -15.46 8.31 -7.94
C ASP A 138 -14.50 8.89 -8.98
N LEU A 139 -13.43 8.17 -9.34
CA LEU A 139 -12.44 8.65 -10.31
C LEU A 139 -13.04 9.00 -11.68
N ARG A 140 -13.99 8.22 -12.18
CA ARG A 140 -14.68 8.47 -13.46
C ARG A 140 -15.41 9.81 -13.54
N ARG A 141 -15.64 10.47 -12.40
CA ARG A 141 -16.28 11.79 -12.36
C ARG A 141 -15.31 12.91 -12.77
N ASP A 142 -14.02 12.71 -12.53
CA ASP A 142 -13.02 13.79 -12.54
C ASP A 142 -11.87 13.57 -13.52
N ILE A 143 -11.57 12.32 -13.90
CA ILE A 143 -10.51 12.00 -14.86
C ILE A 143 -11.04 11.18 -16.04
N SER A 144 -10.32 11.18 -17.16
CA SER A 144 -10.68 10.40 -18.36
C SER A 144 -10.71 8.89 -18.07
N GLU A 145 -11.58 8.17 -18.77
CA GLU A 145 -11.69 6.71 -18.63
C GLU A 145 -10.35 6.01 -18.88
N ASP A 146 -9.55 6.50 -19.84
CA ASP A 146 -8.20 5.96 -20.12
C ASP A 146 -7.30 5.99 -18.87
N HIS A 147 -7.31 7.07 -18.09
CA HIS A 147 -6.52 7.16 -16.86
C HIS A 147 -7.10 6.29 -15.74
N VAL A 148 -8.43 6.11 -15.69
CA VAL A 148 -9.07 5.17 -14.74
C VAL A 148 -8.62 3.74 -15.06
N ASP A 149 -8.58 3.37 -16.34
CA ASP A 149 -8.15 2.06 -16.81
C ASP A 149 -6.66 1.80 -16.50
N GLU A 150 -5.81 2.83 -16.57
CA GLU A 150 -4.39 2.74 -16.16
C GLU A 150 -4.24 2.47 -14.65
N ILE A 151 -5.00 3.17 -13.82
CA ILE A 151 -5.03 2.95 -12.35
C ILE A 151 -5.52 1.52 -12.06
N GLU A 152 -6.63 1.10 -12.69
CA GLU A 152 -7.17 -0.26 -12.54
C GLU A 152 -6.16 -1.33 -12.99
N GLY A 153 -5.51 -1.12 -14.13
CA GLY A 153 -4.45 -1.99 -14.65
C GLY A 153 -3.28 -2.13 -13.67
N THR A 154 -2.90 -1.02 -13.03
CA THR A 154 -1.83 -0.98 -12.03
C THR A 154 -2.20 -1.75 -10.77
N LEU A 155 -3.41 -1.53 -10.23
CA LEU A 155 -3.93 -2.27 -9.07
C LEU A 155 -3.98 -3.78 -9.32
N LYS A 156 -4.48 -4.19 -10.50
CA LYS A 156 -4.52 -5.61 -10.92
C LYS A 156 -3.13 -6.21 -11.07
N LEU A 157 -2.18 -5.46 -11.62
CA LEU A 157 -0.80 -5.91 -11.78
C LEU A 157 -0.15 -6.20 -10.42
N VAL A 158 -0.31 -5.31 -9.45
CA VAL A 158 0.22 -5.51 -8.09
C VAL A 158 -0.40 -6.72 -7.42
N ARG A 159 -1.73 -6.85 -7.49
CA ARG A 159 -2.42 -8.01 -6.90
C ARG A 159 -1.93 -9.32 -7.51
N LYS A 160 -1.74 -9.34 -8.83
CA LYS A 160 -1.17 -10.50 -9.53
C LYS A 160 0.26 -10.79 -9.07
N LYS A 161 1.10 -9.77 -8.87
CA LYS A 161 2.47 -9.92 -8.34
C LYS A 161 2.47 -10.47 -6.92
N ARG A 162 1.71 -9.87 -6.01
CA ARG A 162 1.55 -10.36 -4.63
C ARG A 162 1.07 -11.81 -4.58
N ASN A 163 0.03 -12.15 -5.35
CA ASN A 163 -0.49 -13.51 -5.41
C ASN A 163 0.53 -14.49 -6.01
N ASN A 164 1.25 -14.09 -7.06
CA ASN A 164 2.33 -14.91 -7.63
C ASN A 164 3.46 -15.14 -6.61
N LEU A 165 3.82 -14.14 -5.80
CA LEU A 165 4.79 -14.28 -4.72
C LEU A 165 4.28 -15.27 -3.65
N ALA A 166 3.02 -15.15 -3.25
CA ALA A 166 2.41 -16.04 -2.26
C ALA A 166 2.28 -17.49 -2.72
N HIS A 167 2.05 -17.74 -4.02
CA HIS A 167 1.76 -19.07 -4.55
C HIS A 167 2.96 -19.76 -5.24
N LEU A 168 3.87 -19.01 -5.86
CA LEU A 168 4.78 -19.54 -6.87
C LEU A 168 6.21 -19.00 -6.71
N GLY A 169 6.74 -18.88 -5.50
CA GLY A 169 8.07 -18.31 -5.17
C GLY A 169 9.31 -18.80 -5.97
N HIS A 170 9.13 -19.64 -7.00
CA HIS A 170 10.13 -20.10 -7.96
C HIS A 170 10.02 -19.49 -9.37
N HIS A 171 8.99 -18.69 -9.69
CA HIS A 171 8.79 -18.07 -11.01
C HIS A 171 8.59 -16.54 -10.95
N TYR A 172 9.36 -15.86 -10.10
CA TYR A 172 9.32 -14.40 -10.03
C TYR A 172 9.78 -13.78 -11.35
N GLN A 173 8.85 -13.22 -12.11
CA GLN A 173 9.14 -12.37 -13.28
C GLN A 173 9.05 -10.91 -12.85
N GLY A 174 10.05 -10.41 -12.12
CA GLY A 174 10.18 -8.99 -11.77
C GLY A 174 10.89 -8.21 -12.89
N SER A 175 10.37 -7.03 -13.23
CA SER A 175 11.15 -6.00 -13.93
C SER A 175 11.13 -4.75 -13.03
N PRO A 176 12.24 -4.03 -12.86
CA PRO A 176 12.31 -2.82 -12.03
C PRO A 176 11.37 -1.70 -12.50
N ASN A 177 10.92 -1.73 -13.76
CA ASN A 177 10.12 -0.65 -14.37
C ASN A 177 8.70 -0.51 -13.81
N TYR A 178 8.21 -1.45 -12.99
CA TYR A 178 6.85 -1.39 -12.44
C TYR A 178 6.72 -0.55 -11.18
N SER A 179 7.81 -0.32 -10.44
CA SER A 179 7.78 0.47 -9.21
C SER A 179 7.36 1.92 -9.47
N ILE A 180 7.67 2.47 -10.64
CA ILE A 180 7.21 3.80 -11.07
C ILE A 180 5.68 3.84 -11.06
N LEU A 181 5.02 2.91 -11.76
CA LEU A 181 3.57 2.87 -11.84
C LEU A 181 2.93 2.77 -10.44
N PHE A 182 3.50 1.95 -9.56
CA PHE A 182 2.97 1.76 -8.21
C PHE A 182 3.11 3.02 -7.35
N VAL A 183 4.30 3.64 -7.35
CA VAL A 183 4.57 4.85 -6.58
C VAL A 183 3.75 6.02 -7.12
N THR A 184 3.64 6.17 -8.44
CA THR A 184 2.80 7.19 -9.07
C THR A 184 1.32 7.03 -8.70
N VAL A 185 0.75 5.83 -8.87
CA VAL A 185 -0.66 5.60 -8.52
C VAL A 185 -0.91 5.77 -7.03
N ALA A 186 -0.01 5.27 -6.18
CA ALA A 186 -0.17 5.40 -4.75
C ALA A 186 -0.05 6.87 -4.29
N GLY A 187 0.94 7.60 -4.77
CA GLY A 187 1.12 9.03 -4.48
C GLY A 187 -0.10 9.84 -4.91
N TYR A 188 -0.59 9.63 -6.14
CA TYR A 188 -1.80 10.27 -6.64
C TYR A 188 -3.03 9.99 -5.77
N LEU A 189 -3.27 8.73 -5.41
CA LEU A 189 -4.43 8.36 -4.59
C LEU A 189 -4.33 8.90 -3.16
N ILE A 190 -3.14 8.89 -2.55
CA ILE A 190 -2.92 9.45 -1.21
C ILE A 190 -3.11 10.97 -1.24
N ASP A 191 -2.49 11.68 -2.18
CA ASP A 191 -2.64 13.14 -2.32
C ASP A 191 -4.09 13.56 -2.51
N ARG A 192 -4.83 12.80 -3.34
CA ARG A 192 -6.24 13.06 -3.64
C ARG A 192 -7.19 12.77 -2.47
N TYR A 193 -6.96 11.68 -1.73
CA TYR A 193 -7.95 11.17 -0.76
C TYR A 193 -7.54 11.28 0.70
N ALA A 194 -6.30 11.60 1.06
CA ALA A 194 -5.96 11.87 2.47
C ALA A 194 -6.67 13.13 2.98
N ASP A 195 -6.98 13.19 4.29
CA ASP A 195 -7.47 14.42 4.92
C ASP A 195 -6.30 15.28 5.38
N THR A 196 -5.20 14.63 5.77
CA THR A 196 -3.98 15.29 6.20
C THR A 196 -3.25 15.89 5.01
N THR A 197 -3.01 17.20 5.08
CA THR A 197 -2.31 17.96 4.02
C THR A 197 -0.79 17.78 4.02
N VAL A 198 -0.22 17.16 5.05
CA VAL A 198 1.23 16.93 5.17
C VAL A 198 1.50 15.47 5.51
N ILE A 199 1.79 14.68 4.48
CA ILE A 199 2.31 13.31 4.59
C ILE A 199 3.75 13.35 4.06
N PRO A 200 4.78 13.40 4.94
CA PRO A 200 6.17 13.56 4.52
C PRO A 200 6.64 12.51 3.51
N GLU A 201 6.11 11.29 3.60
CA GLU A 201 6.45 10.20 2.69
C GLU A 201 6.03 10.48 1.23
N LEU A 202 5.10 11.41 0.97
CA LEU A 202 4.79 11.86 -0.39
C LEU A 202 5.97 12.60 -1.02
N GLU A 203 6.76 13.35 -0.23
CA GLU A 203 7.99 13.99 -0.73
C GLU A 203 9.01 12.92 -1.12
N THR A 204 9.20 11.88 -0.30
CA THR A 204 10.07 10.74 -0.66
C THR A 204 9.63 10.06 -1.95
N MET A 205 8.32 9.87 -2.15
CA MET A 205 7.78 9.28 -3.38
C MET A 205 8.04 10.16 -4.60
N ALA A 206 7.87 11.47 -4.47
CA ALA A 206 8.15 12.43 -5.54
C ALA A 206 9.65 12.43 -5.90
N ASP A 207 10.53 12.52 -4.91
CA ASP A 207 11.99 12.48 -5.11
C ASP A 207 12.44 11.18 -5.81
N TYR A 208 11.83 10.05 -5.44
CA TYR A 208 12.10 8.76 -6.08
C TYR A 208 11.65 8.72 -7.54
N LEU A 209 10.50 9.30 -7.87
CA LEU A 209 10.01 9.39 -9.26
C LEU A 209 10.92 10.29 -10.10
N ASP A 210 11.32 11.45 -9.56
CA ASP A 210 12.25 12.38 -10.22
C ASP A 210 13.60 11.69 -10.51
N GLN A 211 14.13 10.91 -9.56
CA GLN A 211 15.35 10.14 -9.75
C GLN A 211 15.22 9.11 -10.88
N LEU A 212 14.11 8.37 -10.92
CA LEU A 212 13.88 7.37 -11.98
C LEU A 212 13.67 7.99 -13.35
N GLU A 213 13.11 9.19 -13.43
CA GLU A 213 12.97 9.94 -14.67
C GLU A 213 14.32 10.46 -15.17
N GLN A 214 15.18 10.95 -14.27
CA GLN A 214 16.57 11.32 -14.59
C GLN A 214 17.37 10.11 -15.09
N ASP A 215 17.32 8.99 -14.38
CA ASP A 215 18.00 7.75 -14.78
C ASP A 215 17.56 7.27 -16.17
N LYS A 216 16.25 7.37 -16.49
CA LYS A 216 15.71 7.10 -17.83
C LYS A 216 16.24 8.05 -18.89
N SER A 217 16.38 9.34 -18.57
CA SER A 217 16.89 10.35 -19.50
C SER A 217 18.37 10.18 -19.82
N ASP A 218 19.15 9.68 -18.84
CA ASP A 218 20.57 9.41 -18.97
C ASP A 218 20.85 8.05 -19.65
N SER A 219 19.92 7.09 -19.52
CA SER A 219 19.96 5.82 -20.25
C SER A 219 19.15 5.91 -21.54
N GLU A 220 19.74 6.34 -22.66
CA GLU A 220 19.10 6.21 -23.98
C GLU A 220 18.56 4.76 -24.14
N ILE A 221 17.26 4.64 -24.45
CA ILE A 221 16.43 3.43 -24.73
C ILE A 221 15.41 3.13 -23.61
N TYR A 222 14.17 3.59 -23.77
CA TYR A 222 12.91 2.79 -23.89
C TYR A 222 11.71 3.75 -24.14
N PRO A 223 10.73 3.40 -25.01
CA PRO A 223 9.63 4.29 -25.38
C PRO A 223 8.49 4.33 -24.34
N GLU A 224 8.06 5.56 -24.06
CA GLU A 224 6.73 6.06 -23.66
C GLU A 224 5.91 5.28 -22.61
N LEU A 225 5.99 5.76 -21.37
CA LEU A 225 4.85 5.92 -20.46
C LEU A 225 5.04 7.29 -19.80
N SER A 226 4.56 8.36 -20.45
CA SER A 226 4.55 9.72 -19.92
C SER A 226 3.16 10.01 -19.35
N VAL A 227 3.00 9.89 -18.04
CA VAL A 227 1.83 10.47 -17.36
C VAL A 227 2.35 11.64 -16.53
N ASP A 228 2.07 12.85 -17.02
CA ASP A 228 2.47 14.12 -16.39
C ASP A 228 1.44 14.45 -15.29
N PHE A 229 1.71 14.02 -14.05
CA PHE A 229 0.89 14.32 -12.87
C PHE A 229 1.36 15.58 -12.14
N ARG A 230 1.63 16.67 -12.86
CA ARG A 230 1.81 17.95 -12.19
C ARG A 230 0.49 18.37 -11.52
N PRO A 231 0.52 18.84 -10.26
CA PRO A 231 -0.67 19.35 -9.61
C PRO A 231 -1.27 20.47 -10.47
N VAL A 232 -2.54 20.34 -10.81
CA VAL A 232 -3.28 21.40 -11.51
C VAL A 232 -3.38 22.58 -10.56
N SER A 233 -2.54 23.59 -10.77
CA SER A 233 -2.68 24.87 -10.10
C SER A 233 -4.02 25.48 -10.51
N SER A 234 -4.86 25.77 -9.53
CA SER A 234 -6.08 26.54 -9.73
C SER A 234 -5.71 28.01 -9.90
N ASP A 235 -5.86 28.52 -11.12
CA ASP A 235 -6.03 29.95 -11.40
C ASP A 235 -7.48 30.39 -11.12
#